data_AF-A0A939JPD0-F1
#
_entry.id   AF-A0A939JPD0-F1
#
_cell.length_a   1.000
_cell.length_b   1.000
_cell.length_c   1.000
_cell.angle_alpha   90.00
_cell.angle_beta   90.00
_cell.angle_gamma   90.00
#
_symmetry.space_group_name_H-M   'P 1'
#
loop_
_entity.id
_entity.type
_entity.pdbx_description
1 polymer ?
#
loop_
_entity_poly.entity_id
_entity_poly.type
_entity_poly.pdbx_seq_one_letter_code
_entity_poly.pdbx_strand_id
1 'polypeptide(L)'
;MRDARRRARRLVTVAAAALLPTVALPVTPARAETACTVNGVPASGPLVAGTELEDLIVCHAVDDGTVVDARGGDDTVILDGVVSGRVRAGFGDDRVTLGVTGVVEPGAFVDAQRDDDVLDIAGVVRGDVGGGAQNDALTVRDTARIEPGGSAFGAAGDDVLRVETGPNAYAGRADGGPGADLLDLRTTLAPTGRALGGDGNDFLHVHVDLGVTDGGPGFDVCRVDAGNPPIGCEL
;
A
#
# COMPACT_ATOMS: atom_id res chain seq x y z
N MET A 1 93.24 24.52 8.30
CA MET A 1 93.29 25.06 9.67
C MET A 1 91.87 25.27 10.17
N ARG A 2 91.53 24.62 11.30
CA ARG A 2 90.47 24.94 12.29
C ARG A 2 89.02 24.99 11.77
N ASP A 3 88.25 23.95 12.04
CA ASP A 3 87.43 23.73 13.26
C ASP A 3 86.11 24.51 13.24
N ALA A 4 84.98 23.80 13.25
CA ALA A 4 83.99 23.90 14.33
C ALA A 4 82.79 22.96 14.08
N ARG A 5 82.77 21.91 14.88
CA ARG A 5 81.62 21.02 15.11
C ARG A 5 80.46 21.81 15.75
N ARG A 6 79.23 21.65 15.27
CA ARG A 6 78.02 21.85 16.09
C ARG A 6 77.12 20.63 16.04
N ARG A 7 77.00 19.99 17.20
CA ARG A 7 76.14 18.85 17.48
C ARG A 7 74.69 19.34 17.65
N ALA A 8 73.77 18.86 16.82
CA ALA A 8 72.34 18.96 17.06
C ALA A 8 71.87 17.65 17.71
N ARG A 9 71.53 17.70 19.00
CA ARG A 9 70.85 16.61 19.70
C ARG A 9 69.39 16.61 19.27
N ARG A 10 68.95 15.58 18.53
CA ARG A 10 67.53 15.32 18.25
C ARG A 10 66.89 14.73 19.51
N LEU A 11 65.89 15.44 20.05
CA LEU A 11 64.92 14.88 20.98
C LEU A 11 64.00 13.94 20.19
N VAL A 12 63.90 12.69 20.63
CA VAL A 12 62.93 11.71 20.15
C VAL A 12 61.77 11.73 21.14
N THR A 13 60.63 12.29 20.72
CA THR A 13 59.38 12.27 21.47
C THR A 13 58.62 11.01 21.11
N VAL A 14 58.53 10.05 22.03
CA VAL A 14 57.70 8.84 21.85
C VAL A 14 56.28 9.20 22.29
N ALA A 15 55.41 9.48 21.33
CA ALA A 15 53.98 9.64 21.57
C ALA A 15 53.33 8.25 21.63
N ALA A 16 53.02 7.77 22.83
CA ALA A 16 52.20 6.58 23.02
C ALA A 16 50.74 6.94 22.70
N ALA A 17 50.27 6.55 21.51
CA ALA A 17 48.88 6.69 21.11
C ALA A 17 48.04 5.61 21.81
N ALA A 18 47.22 6.01 22.79
CA ALA A 18 46.22 5.15 23.40
C ALA A 18 45.06 4.95 22.41
N LEU A 19 44.96 3.75 21.83
CA LEU A 19 43.81 3.31 21.05
C LEU A 19 42.66 3.00 22.01
N LEU A 20 41.72 3.94 22.15
CA LEU A 20 40.45 3.68 22.82
C LEU A 20 39.55 2.88 21.86
N PRO A 21 39.03 1.71 22.26
CA PRO A 21 38.06 1.00 21.44
C PRO A 21 36.78 1.84 21.34
N THR A 22 36.49 2.33 20.14
CA THR A 22 35.19 2.91 19.80
C THR A 22 34.16 1.81 19.84
N VAL A 23 33.44 1.70 20.95
CA VAL A 23 32.23 0.89 21.06
C VAL A 23 31.17 1.59 20.24
N ALA A 24 31.02 1.17 18.97
CA ALA A 24 29.88 1.55 18.16
C ALA A 24 28.65 0.88 18.78
N LEU A 25 27.85 1.67 19.51
CA LEU A 25 26.54 1.21 19.93
C LEU A 25 25.70 1.01 18.65
N PRO A 26 25.02 -0.13 18.49
CA PRO A 26 24.08 -0.29 17.40
C PRO A 26 22.99 0.77 17.57
N VAL A 27 22.97 1.75 16.68
CA VAL A 27 21.81 2.63 16.54
C VAL A 27 20.72 1.76 15.96
N THR A 28 19.86 1.20 16.82
CA THR A 28 18.62 0.62 16.35
C THR A 28 17.84 1.77 15.70
N PRO A 29 17.51 1.70 14.41
CA PRO A 29 16.63 2.69 13.82
C PRO A 29 15.37 2.76 14.69
N ALA A 30 14.92 3.97 14.99
CA ALA A 30 13.60 4.17 15.57
C ALA A 30 12.61 3.60 14.56
N ARG A 31 12.20 2.34 14.76
CA ARG A 31 11.07 1.81 14.03
C ARG A 31 9.87 2.62 14.50
N ALA A 32 8.97 2.96 13.58
CA ALA A 32 7.63 3.29 14.00
C ALA A 32 7.15 2.18 14.94
N GLU A 33 6.39 2.54 15.96
CA GLU A 33 5.80 1.56 16.86
C GLU A 33 4.34 1.40 16.43
N THR A 34 3.93 0.16 16.23
CA THR A 34 2.56 -0.21 15.86
C THR A 34 1.63 0.41 16.89
N ALA A 35 0.73 1.25 16.42
CA ALA A 35 -0.18 2.04 17.25
C ALA A 35 -1.61 1.73 16.82
N CYS A 36 -2.16 0.64 17.37
CA CYS A 36 -3.51 0.21 17.09
C CYS A 36 -4.36 0.16 18.36
N THR A 37 -5.68 0.25 18.20
CA THR A 37 -6.67 -0.12 19.21
C THR A 37 -7.67 -1.11 18.61
N VAL A 38 -8.07 -2.11 19.40
CA VAL A 38 -9.19 -3.00 19.10
C VAL A 38 -10.28 -2.70 20.13
N ASN A 39 -11.44 -2.22 19.68
CA ASN A 39 -12.55 -1.78 20.54
C ASN A 39 -12.12 -0.75 21.60
N GLY A 40 -11.24 0.17 21.21
CA GLY A 40 -10.68 1.21 22.08
C GLY A 40 -9.62 0.73 23.08
N VAL A 41 -9.29 -0.57 23.10
CA VAL A 41 -8.20 -1.12 23.91
C VAL A 41 -6.91 -1.09 23.09
N PRO A 42 -5.83 -0.45 23.58
CA PRO A 42 -4.54 -0.47 22.89
C PRO A 42 -4.05 -1.90 22.62
N ALA A 43 -3.63 -2.14 21.38
CA ALA A 43 -3.11 -3.41 20.91
C ALA A 43 -1.78 -3.18 20.18
N SER A 44 -0.81 -4.03 20.48
CA SER A 44 0.56 -3.89 19.99
C SER A 44 1.26 -5.24 19.91
N GLY A 45 2.37 -5.29 19.18
CA GLY A 45 3.18 -6.49 19.00
C GLY A 45 3.10 -7.01 17.58
N PRO A 46 3.70 -8.19 17.29
CA PRO A 46 3.76 -8.73 15.93
C PRO A 46 2.38 -9.18 15.40
N LEU A 47 1.39 -9.32 16.28
CA LEU A 47 0.02 -9.65 15.94
C LEU A 47 -0.92 -8.73 16.73
N VAL A 48 -1.73 -7.94 16.02
CA VAL A 48 -2.89 -7.23 16.55
C VAL A 48 -4.12 -8.00 16.08
N ALA A 49 -4.84 -8.62 17.01
CA ALA A 49 -5.93 -9.52 16.67
C ALA A 49 -7.27 -9.00 17.21
N GLY A 50 -8.29 -9.08 16.36
CA GLY A 50 -9.70 -8.97 16.72
C GLY A 50 -10.25 -10.23 17.40
N THR A 51 -11.57 -10.30 17.44
CA THR A 51 -12.41 -11.33 18.05
C THR A 51 -13.13 -12.14 16.97
N GLU A 52 -14.24 -12.80 17.29
CA GLU A 52 -15.08 -13.49 16.29
C GLU A 52 -16.44 -12.78 16.18
N LEU A 53 -16.47 -11.53 16.64
CA LEU A 53 -17.60 -10.61 16.66
C LEU A 53 -17.10 -9.30 16.02
N GLU A 54 -18.05 -8.46 15.59
CA GLU A 54 -17.76 -7.12 15.08
C GLU A 54 -16.83 -6.32 16.02
N ASP A 55 -15.70 -5.89 15.45
CA ASP A 55 -14.67 -5.08 16.05
C ASP A 55 -14.51 -3.73 15.35
N LEU A 56 -14.20 -2.71 16.13
CA LEU A 56 -13.63 -1.46 15.64
C LEU A 56 -12.12 -1.48 15.84
N ILE A 57 -11.37 -1.60 14.75
CA ILE A 57 -9.91 -1.57 14.74
C ILE A 57 -9.44 -0.24 14.15
N VAL A 58 -8.65 0.51 14.91
CA VAL A 58 -8.08 1.79 14.46
C VAL A 58 -6.57 1.71 14.59
N CYS A 59 -5.84 1.93 13.50
CA CYS A 59 -4.39 1.90 13.45
C CYS A 59 -3.81 3.20 12.89
N HIS A 60 -3.03 3.89 13.73
CA HIS A 60 -2.23 5.06 13.38
C HIS A 60 -0.86 4.69 12.81
N ALA A 61 -0.42 3.45 13.01
CA ALA A 61 0.76 2.88 12.39
C ALA A 61 0.70 1.35 12.45
N VAL A 62 1.14 0.68 11.39
CA VAL A 62 1.35 -0.78 11.34
C VAL A 62 2.76 -1.05 10.84
N ASP A 63 3.62 -1.57 11.72
CA ASP A 63 5.03 -1.74 11.38
C ASP A 63 5.26 -2.92 10.43
N ASP A 64 6.42 -2.89 9.77
CA ASP A 64 6.93 -4.05 9.05
C ASP A 64 7.06 -5.25 10.00
N GLY A 65 6.53 -6.40 9.55
CA GLY A 65 6.43 -7.63 10.33
C GLY A 65 5.22 -7.73 11.28
N THR A 66 4.44 -6.66 11.47
CA THR A 66 3.16 -6.72 12.17
C THR A 66 2.05 -7.19 11.24
N VAL A 67 1.17 -8.06 11.77
CA VAL A 67 -0.10 -8.43 11.15
C VAL A 67 -1.24 -7.89 12.01
N VAL A 68 -2.15 -7.13 11.38
CA VAL A 68 -3.47 -6.81 11.92
C VAL A 68 -4.46 -7.80 11.30
N ASP A 69 -5.25 -8.47 12.12
CA ASP A 69 -6.16 -9.54 11.72
C ASP A 69 -7.47 -9.40 12.52
N ALA A 70 -8.54 -8.87 11.90
CA ALA A 70 -9.81 -8.64 12.61
C ALA A 70 -10.58 -9.95 12.84
N ARG A 71 -10.27 -10.96 12.02
CA ARG A 71 -10.68 -12.37 12.08
C ARG A 71 -12.10 -12.61 11.58
N GLY A 72 -13.13 -12.36 12.38
CA GLY A 72 -14.49 -12.75 12.04
C GLY A 72 -15.52 -11.81 12.64
N GLY A 73 -16.62 -11.61 11.93
CA GLY A 73 -17.60 -10.58 12.25
C GLY A 73 -17.57 -9.48 11.20
N ASP A 74 -18.56 -8.58 11.20
CA ASP A 74 -18.60 -7.47 10.25
C ASP A 74 -17.76 -6.31 10.84
N ASP A 75 -16.46 -6.30 10.58
CA ASP A 75 -15.49 -5.44 11.24
C ASP A 75 -15.36 -4.06 10.57
N THR A 76 -14.97 -3.06 11.35
CA THR A 76 -14.55 -1.74 10.83
C THR A 76 -13.07 -1.51 11.10
N VAL A 77 -12.28 -1.44 10.03
CA VAL A 77 -10.83 -1.21 10.08
C VAL A 77 -10.48 0.18 9.54
N ILE A 78 -9.91 1.04 10.39
CA ILE A 78 -9.52 2.42 10.04
C ILE A 78 -8.00 2.54 10.10
N LEU A 79 -7.40 2.93 8.97
CA LEU A 79 -5.96 3.12 8.78
C LEU A 79 -5.70 4.60 8.48
N ASP A 80 -5.23 5.37 9.45
CA ASP A 80 -5.01 6.82 9.33
C ASP A 80 -3.54 7.24 9.49
N GLY A 81 -2.61 6.28 9.41
CA GLY A 81 -1.18 6.56 9.29
C GLY A 81 -0.43 5.54 8.42
N VAL A 82 0.82 5.29 8.74
CA VAL A 82 1.72 4.50 7.87
C VAL A 82 1.49 3.00 8.09
N VAL A 83 1.24 2.27 7.00
CA VAL A 83 1.08 0.82 6.96
C VAL A 83 2.28 0.25 6.20
N SER A 84 3.18 -0.39 6.92
CA SER A 84 4.33 -1.15 6.39
C SER A 84 4.16 -2.67 6.56
N GLY A 85 3.23 -3.10 7.42
CA GLY A 85 2.91 -4.50 7.66
C GLY A 85 1.76 -5.04 6.81
N ARG A 86 1.00 -5.99 7.38
CA ARG A 86 -0.18 -6.58 6.74
C ARG A 86 -1.43 -6.28 7.54
N VAL A 87 -2.52 -5.99 6.84
CA VAL A 87 -3.86 -5.80 7.42
C VAL A 87 -4.81 -6.77 6.73
N ARG A 88 -5.58 -7.51 7.53
CA ARG A 88 -6.59 -8.46 7.12
C ARG A 88 -7.88 -8.11 7.84
N ALA A 89 -8.95 -7.87 7.11
CA ALA A 89 -10.25 -7.65 7.72
C ALA A 89 -10.77 -9.01 8.26
N GLY A 90 -11.09 -9.98 7.41
CA GLY A 90 -11.26 -11.35 7.91
C GLY A 90 -12.38 -12.13 7.23
N PHE A 91 -13.39 -12.50 8.01
CA PHE A 91 -14.60 -13.14 7.55
C PHE A 91 -15.77 -12.26 7.99
N GLY A 92 -16.76 -12.04 7.13
CA GLY A 92 -17.86 -11.11 7.39
C GLY A 92 -17.81 -9.94 6.42
N ASP A 93 -18.88 -9.14 6.40
CA ASP A 93 -18.97 -8.02 5.46
C ASP A 93 -18.23 -6.81 6.06
N ASP A 94 -16.92 -6.71 5.81
CA ASP A 94 -16.03 -5.77 6.49
C ASP A 94 -16.01 -4.39 5.82
N ARG A 95 -15.65 -3.38 6.61
CA ARG A 95 -15.38 -2.02 6.13
C ARG A 95 -13.94 -1.61 6.41
N VAL A 96 -13.14 -1.45 5.36
CA VAL A 96 -11.76 -0.95 5.45
C VAL A 96 -11.67 0.48 4.96
N THR A 97 -11.11 1.38 5.75
CA THR A 97 -10.91 2.79 5.39
C THR A 97 -9.44 3.16 5.49
N LEU A 98 -8.82 3.58 4.39
CA LEU A 98 -7.53 4.28 4.38
C LEU A 98 -7.78 5.79 4.40
N GLY A 99 -7.61 6.42 5.57
CA GLY A 99 -7.83 7.85 5.75
C GLY A 99 -6.88 8.71 4.91
N VAL A 100 -7.16 10.02 4.82
CA VAL A 100 -6.38 10.98 4.00
C VAL A 100 -4.89 11.07 4.39
N THR A 101 -4.55 10.74 5.63
CA THR A 101 -3.17 10.64 6.14
C THR A 101 -2.59 9.24 6.06
N GLY A 102 -3.41 8.26 5.70
CA GLY A 102 -3.03 6.86 5.55
C GLY A 102 -2.07 6.67 4.38
N VAL A 103 -1.05 5.84 4.59
CA VAL A 103 -0.07 5.49 3.55
C VAL A 103 0.19 3.99 3.59
N VAL A 104 -0.12 3.28 2.52
CA VAL A 104 0.28 1.88 2.32
C VAL A 104 1.63 1.88 1.62
N GLU A 105 2.70 1.53 2.34
CA GLU A 105 4.08 1.55 1.82
C GLU A 105 4.37 0.38 0.86
N PRO A 106 5.44 0.46 0.05
CA PRO A 106 5.84 -0.65 -0.81
C PRO A 106 6.03 -1.97 -0.02
N GLY A 107 5.40 -3.04 -0.49
CA GLY A 107 5.44 -4.36 0.15
C GLY A 107 4.44 -4.55 1.30
N ALA A 108 3.75 -3.49 1.73
CA ALA A 108 2.60 -3.60 2.62
C ALA A 108 1.38 -4.11 1.86
N PHE A 109 0.47 -4.77 2.57
CA PHE A 109 -0.70 -5.43 2.01
C PHE A 109 -1.92 -5.20 2.90
N VAL A 110 -2.99 -4.67 2.32
CA VAL A 110 -4.31 -4.52 2.96
C VAL A 110 -5.30 -5.37 2.17
N ASP A 111 -6.01 -6.25 2.85
CA ASP A 111 -6.86 -7.29 2.26
C ASP A 111 -8.14 -7.40 3.07
N ALA A 112 -9.31 -7.19 2.46
CA ALA A 112 -10.57 -7.37 3.17
C ALA A 112 -10.95 -8.88 3.30
N GLN A 113 -10.36 -9.69 2.42
CA GLN A 113 -10.25 -11.15 2.45
C GLN A 113 -11.44 -11.93 1.92
N ARG A 114 -12.58 -11.99 2.60
CA ARG A 114 -13.70 -12.89 2.24
C ARG A 114 -15.02 -12.21 2.55
N ASP A 115 -16.02 -12.58 1.75
CA ASP A 115 -17.38 -12.04 1.85
C ASP A 115 -17.46 -10.68 1.15
N ASP A 116 -18.57 -9.96 1.21
CA ASP A 116 -18.78 -8.79 0.35
C ASP A 116 -18.29 -7.52 1.08
N ASP A 117 -17.03 -7.13 0.85
CA ASP A 117 -16.36 -6.08 1.61
C ASP A 117 -16.48 -4.68 0.99
N VAL A 118 -16.28 -3.64 1.81
CA VAL A 118 -16.24 -2.24 1.37
C VAL A 118 -14.91 -1.57 1.74
N LEU A 119 -14.17 -1.17 0.71
CA LEU A 119 -12.89 -0.46 0.85
C LEU A 119 -13.02 1.00 0.41
N ASP A 120 -12.65 1.91 1.30
CA ASP A 120 -12.69 3.36 1.08
C ASP A 120 -11.29 3.97 1.21
N ILE A 121 -10.69 4.33 0.08
CA ILE A 121 -9.29 4.74 -0.02
C ILE A 121 -9.21 6.24 -0.28
N ALA A 122 -8.79 7.01 0.73
CA ALA A 122 -8.59 8.45 0.65
C ALA A 122 -7.12 8.88 0.74
N GLY A 123 -6.23 7.96 1.13
CA GLY A 123 -4.79 8.18 1.35
C GLY A 123 -3.90 7.84 0.15
N VAL A 124 -2.63 7.52 0.44
CA VAL A 124 -1.61 7.17 -0.57
C VAL A 124 -1.38 5.65 -0.59
N VAL A 125 -1.35 5.06 -1.77
CA VAL A 125 -1.07 3.63 -1.97
C VAL A 125 0.18 3.45 -2.82
N ARG A 126 1.19 2.82 -2.24
CA ARG A 126 2.45 2.36 -2.87
C ARG A 126 2.65 0.86 -2.77
N GLY A 127 1.92 0.20 -1.88
CA GLY A 127 1.78 -1.25 -1.79
C GLY A 127 0.46 -1.71 -2.39
N ASP A 128 -0.12 -2.74 -1.80
CA ASP A 128 -1.27 -3.44 -2.37
C ASP A 128 -2.50 -3.31 -1.47
N VAL A 129 -3.65 -2.98 -2.07
CA VAL A 129 -4.97 -2.94 -1.42
C VAL A 129 -5.93 -3.80 -2.24
N GLY A 130 -6.52 -4.81 -1.62
CA GLY A 130 -7.40 -5.79 -2.27
C GLY A 130 -8.75 -5.93 -1.58
N GLY A 131 -9.79 -6.19 -2.37
CA GLY A 131 -11.09 -6.69 -1.89
C GLY A 131 -10.92 -8.05 -1.23
N GLY A 132 -10.54 -9.06 -2.00
CA GLY A 132 -10.30 -10.39 -1.48
C GLY A 132 -11.04 -11.44 -2.28
N ALA A 133 -12.11 -11.98 -1.72
CA ALA A 133 -12.90 -13.02 -2.35
C ALA A 133 -14.38 -12.76 -2.12
N GLN A 134 -15.18 -12.99 -3.16
CA GLN A 134 -16.58 -12.58 -3.35
C GLN A 134 -16.67 -11.18 -3.93
N ASN A 135 -17.79 -10.46 -3.75
CA ASN A 135 -18.11 -9.28 -4.54
C ASN A 135 -17.80 -8.02 -3.73
N ASP A 136 -16.63 -7.44 -3.95
CA ASP A 136 -16.12 -6.33 -3.16
C ASP A 136 -16.40 -4.97 -3.82
N ALA A 137 -16.52 -3.95 -2.99
CA ALA A 137 -16.66 -2.56 -3.44
C ALA A 137 -15.44 -1.73 -3.00
N LEU A 138 -14.53 -1.46 -3.93
CA LEU A 138 -13.36 -0.60 -3.71
C LEU A 138 -13.57 0.78 -4.33
N THR A 139 -13.59 1.81 -3.48
CA THR A 139 -13.63 3.21 -3.92
C THR A 139 -12.30 3.92 -3.63
N VAL A 140 -11.65 4.42 -4.67
CA VAL A 140 -10.52 5.36 -4.58
C VAL A 140 -11.05 6.78 -4.71
N ARG A 141 -10.98 7.53 -3.61
CA ARG A 141 -11.50 8.91 -3.50
C ARG A 141 -10.69 9.91 -4.29
N ASP A 142 -11.28 11.08 -4.53
CA ASP A 142 -10.64 12.20 -5.22
C ASP A 142 -9.36 12.73 -4.53
N THR A 143 -9.24 12.56 -3.21
CA THR A 143 -8.03 12.90 -2.44
C THR A 143 -6.92 11.86 -2.54
N ALA A 144 -7.24 10.64 -2.96
CA ALA A 144 -6.32 9.53 -2.94
C ALA A 144 -5.26 9.63 -4.03
N ARG A 145 -4.16 8.90 -3.83
CA ARG A 145 -3.05 8.77 -4.78
C ARG A 145 -2.59 7.34 -4.84
N ILE A 146 -2.86 6.67 -5.96
CA ILE A 146 -2.23 5.38 -6.28
C ILE A 146 -0.95 5.68 -7.07
N GLU A 147 0.20 5.54 -6.40
CA GLU A 147 1.52 5.83 -6.96
C GLU A 147 2.03 4.66 -7.82
N PRO A 148 3.08 4.86 -8.64
CA PRO A 148 3.72 3.74 -9.35
C PRO A 148 4.15 2.64 -8.38
N GLY A 149 3.79 1.40 -8.71
CA GLY A 149 4.03 0.22 -7.86
C GLY A 149 2.91 -0.08 -6.85
N GLY A 150 1.99 0.87 -6.63
CA GLY A 150 0.78 0.62 -5.87
C GLY A 150 -0.29 -0.09 -6.70
N SER A 151 -1.12 -0.89 -6.03
CA SER A 151 -2.24 -1.61 -6.65
C SER A 151 -3.52 -1.44 -5.84
N ALA A 152 -4.64 -1.31 -6.54
CA ALA A 152 -5.99 -1.51 -6.01
C ALA A 152 -6.65 -2.62 -6.85
N PHE A 153 -7.11 -3.70 -6.23
CA PHE A 153 -7.67 -4.83 -6.98
C PHE A 153 -8.88 -5.45 -6.29
N GLY A 154 -9.79 -6.03 -7.07
CA GLY A 154 -10.95 -6.78 -6.55
C GLY A 154 -10.56 -8.15 -6.03
N ALA A 155 -9.77 -8.87 -6.83
CA ALA A 155 -9.41 -10.28 -6.68
C ALA A 155 -10.52 -11.23 -7.17
N ALA A 156 -11.05 -12.14 -6.36
CA ALA A 156 -11.91 -13.21 -6.90
C ALA A 156 -13.40 -12.95 -6.64
N GLY A 157 -14.20 -12.68 -7.66
CA GLY A 157 -15.64 -12.46 -7.58
C GLY A 157 -16.06 -11.31 -8.50
N ASP A 158 -17.31 -10.87 -8.44
CA ASP A 158 -17.80 -9.80 -9.31
C ASP A 158 -17.61 -8.44 -8.62
N ASP A 159 -16.45 -7.82 -8.80
CA ASP A 159 -15.99 -6.67 -8.02
C ASP A 159 -16.37 -5.32 -8.64
N VAL A 160 -16.47 -4.30 -7.79
CA VAL A 160 -16.67 -2.90 -8.20
C VAL A 160 -15.49 -2.05 -7.75
N LEU A 161 -14.64 -1.68 -8.70
CA LEU A 161 -13.55 -0.72 -8.49
C LEU A 161 -13.92 0.62 -9.10
N ARG A 162 -14.13 1.63 -8.26
CA ARG A 162 -14.42 3.01 -8.68
C ARG A 162 -13.30 3.95 -8.28
N VAL A 163 -12.78 4.70 -9.25
CA VAL A 163 -11.88 5.83 -8.98
C VAL A 163 -12.63 7.12 -9.26
N GLU A 164 -12.81 7.93 -8.22
CA GLU A 164 -13.47 9.23 -8.32
C GLU A 164 -12.62 10.24 -9.13
N THR A 165 -13.29 11.26 -9.66
CA THR A 165 -12.60 12.33 -10.38
C THR A 165 -11.81 13.18 -9.40
N GLY A 166 -10.49 13.24 -9.58
CA GLY A 166 -9.59 14.04 -8.76
C GLY A 166 -8.48 14.70 -9.58
N PRO A 167 -7.68 15.58 -8.96
CA PRO A 167 -6.55 16.24 -9.63
C PRO A 167 -5.37 15.30 -9.89
N ASN A 168 -5.36 14.11 -9.27
CA ASN A 168 -4.27 13.16 -9.35
C ASN A 168 -4.54 12.15 -10.46
N ALA A 169 -3.55 11.97 -11.34
CA ALA A 169 -3.57 10.85 -12.28
C ALA A 169 -3.35 9.53 -11.52
N TYR A 170 -4.04 8.48 -11.95
CA TYR A 170 -3.88 7.11 -11.42
C TYR A 170 -2.63 6.49 -12.03
N ALA A 171 -1.59 6.26 -11.22
CA ALA A 171 -0.28 5.83 -11.72
C ALA A 171 0.10 4.38 -11.38
N GLY A 172 -0.72 3.71 -10.58
CA GLY A 172 -0.57 2.30 -10.21
C GLY A 172 -1.41 1.34 -11.06
N ARG A 173 -1.78 0.20 -10.49
CA ARG A 173 -2.59 -0.85 -11.13
C ARG A 173 -3.99 -0.92 -10.52
N ALA A 174 -5.01 -0.74 -11.35
CA ALA A 174 -6.38 -1.16 -11.09
C ALA A 174 -6.61 -2.52 -11.75
N ASP A 175 -7.09 -3.50 -11.01
CA ASP A 175 -7.31 -4.87 -11.50
C ASP A 175 -8.66 -5.39 -10.98
N GLY A 176 -9.52 -5.92 -11.85
CA GLY A 176 -10.72 -6.63 -11.41
C GLY A 176 -10.32 -7.94 -10.75
N GLY A 177 -9.74 -8.83 -11.56
CA GLY A 177 -9.26 -10.14 -11.14
C GLY A 177 -10.08 -11.23 -11.83
N PRO A 178 -10.26 -12.41 -11.23
CA PRO A 178 -11.20 -13.40 -11.75
C PRO A 178 -12.67 -13.06 -11.39
N GLY A 179 -13.52 -12.82 -12.38
CA GLY A 179 -14.95 -12.57 -12.20
C GLY A 179 -15.54 -11.66 -13.27
N ALA A 180 -16.75 -11.15 -13.05
CA ALA A 180 -17.35 -10.13 -13.93
C ALA A 180 -17.27 -8.77 -13.25
N ASP A 181 -16.21 -8.02 -13.55
CA ASP A 181 -15.84 -6.83 -12.79
C ASP A 181 -16.33 -5.53 -13.42
N LEU A 182 -16.55 -4.52 -12.58
CA LEU A 182 -16.81 -3.15 -13.00
C LEU A 182 -15.67 -2.23 -12.55
N LEU A 183 -14.89 -1.77 -13.52
CA LEU A 183 -13.82 -0.79 -13.32
C LEU A 183 -14.25 0.57 -13.88
N ASP A 184 -14.61 1.51 -13.02
CA ASP A 184 -15.04 2.88 -13.39
C ASP A 184 -13.99 3.91 -12.92
N LEU A 185 -12.99 4.15 -13.76
CA LEU A 185 -11.88 5.07 -13.53
C LEU A 185 -12.20 6.46 -14.11
N ARG A 186 -12.85 7.31 -13.31
CA ARG A 186 -13.25 8.67 -13.71
C ARG A 186 -12.11 9.69 -13.57
N THR A 187 -10.88 9.28 -13.88
CA THR A 187 -9.67 10.09 -13.80
C THR A 187 -8.76 9.84 -15.01
N THR A 188 -7.61 10.52 -15.05
CA THR A 188 -6.56 10.22 -16.03
C THR A 188 -5.71 9.05 -15.55
N LEU A 189 -5.61 7.99 -16.35
CA LEU A 189 -4.62 6.93 -16.18
C LEU A 189 -3.27 7.47 -16.65
N ALA A 190 -2.27 7.48 -15.77
CA ALA A 190 -0.93 7.97 -16.08
C ALA A 190 -0.19 7.01 -17.05
N PRO A 191 0.94 7.41 -17.67
CA PRO A 191 1.71 6.52 -18.54
C PRO A 191 2.22 5.21 -17.90
N THR A 192 2.35 5.19 -16.58
CA THR A 192 2.69 3.97 -15.82
C THR A 192 1.46 3.23 -15.29
N GLY A 193 0.29 3.85 -15.39
CA GLY A 193 -0.96 3.32 -14.87
C GLY A 193 -1.49 2.18 -15.74
N ARG A 194 -2.19 1.25 -15.09
CA ARG A 194 -2.84 0.11 -15.74
C ARG A 194 -4.26 -0.05 -15.21
N ALA A 195 -5.20 -0.30 -16.11
CA ALA A 195 -6.56 -0.74 -15.81
C ALA A 195 -6.75 -2.10 -16.48
N LEU A 196 -6.93 -3.14 -15.69
CA LEU A 196 -6.96 -4.53 -16.14
C LEU A 196 -8.28 -5.15 -15.69
N GLY A 197 -9.07 -5.71 -16.61
CA GLY A 197 -10.29 -6.43 -16.26
C GLY A 197 -9.93 -7.70 -15.51
N GLY A 198 -9.30 -8.64 -16.22
CA GLY A 198 -8.81 -9.88 -15.65
C GLY A 198 -9.39 -11.06 -16.39
N ASP A 199 -9.70 -12.14 -15.67
CA ASP A 199 -10.36 -13.31 -16.26
C ASP A 199 -11.87 -13.16 -16.06
N GLY A 200 -12.66 -13.13 -17.13
CA GLY A 200 -14.12 -13.13 -17.03
C GLY A 200 -14.77 -12.13 -17.97
N ASN A 201 -15.86 -11.47 -17.57
CA ASN A 201 -16.58 -10.56 -18.46
C ASN A 201 -16.67 -9.17 -17.82
N ASP A 202 -15.78 -8.29 -18.22
CA ASP A 202 -15.56 -7.05 -17.48
C ASP A 202 -16.16 -5.83 -18.18
N PHE A 203 -16.50 -4.82 -17.38
CA PHE A 203 -16.82 -3.50 -17.86
C PHE A 203 -15.76 -2.50 -17.39
N LEU A 204 -14.97 -1.99 -18.35
CA LEU A 204 -13.94 -1.01 -18.08
C LEU A 204 -14.36 0.35 -18.65
N HIS A 205 -14.33 1.36 -17.81
CA HIS A 205 -14.51 2.74 -18.20
C HIS A 205 -13.34 3.60 -17.70
N VAL A 206 -12.60 4.22 -18.62
CA VAL A 206 -11.47 5.11 -18.31
C VAL A 206 -11.69 6.46 -18.96
N HIS A 207 -11.63 7.53 -18.17
CA HIS A 207 -11.87 8.87 -18.71
C HIS A 207 -10.76 9.33 -19.68
N VAL A 208 -9.50 9.35 -19.23
CA VAL A 208 -8.36 9.64 -20.12
C VAL A 208 -7.29 8.57 -19.93
N ASP A 209 -7.01 7.80 -20.97
CA ASP A 209 -6.01 6.74 -20.92
C ASP A 209 -4.67 7.20 -21.52
N LEU A 210 -3.66 7.45 -20.69
CA LEU A 210 -2.28 7.63 -21.14
C LEU A 210 -1.41 6.39 -20.89
N GLY A 211 -1.96 5.37 -20.23
CA GLY A 211 -1.32 4.13 -19.82
C GLY A 211 -1.82 2.95 -20.65
N VAL A 212 -2.25 1.89 -19.95
CA VAL A 212 -2.78 0.66 -20.56
C VAL A 212 -4.15 0.32 -19.97
N THR A 213 -5.16 0.24 -20.82
CA THR A 213 -6.46 -0.38 -20.52
C THR A 213 -6.55 -1.71 -21.26
N ASP A 214 -6.73 -2.82 -20.55
CA ASP A 214 -6.78 -4.18 -21.09
C ASP A 214 -7.95 -4.95 -20.47
N GLY A 215 -8.89 -5.44 -21.28
CA GLY A 215 -10.00 -6.27 -20.80
C GLY A 215 -9.51 -7.60 -20.23
N GLY A 216 -8.56 -8.23 -20.92
CA GLY A 216 -8.04 -9.54 -20.54
C GLY A 216 -8.74 -10.70 -21.27
N PRO A 217 -8.74 -11.92 -20.70
CA PRO A 217 -9.48 -13.04 -21.24
C PRO A 217 -10.98 -13.01 -20.92
N GLY A 218 -11.80 -12.97 -21.96
CA GLY A 218 -13.24 -13.26 -21.88
C GLY A 218 -14.03 -12.36 -22.82
N PHE A 219 -15.19 -11.85 -22.38
CA PHE A 219 -15.97 -10.85 -23.12
C PHE A 219 -16.03 -9.54 -22.33
N ASP A 220 -15.27 -8.56 -22.79
CA ASP A 220 -14.98 -7.33 -22.06
C ASP A 220 -15.46 -6.11 -22.85
N VAL A 221 -16.17 -5.23 -22.16
CA VAL A 221 -16.65 -3.97 -22.74
C VAL A 221 -15.81 -2.83 -22.19
N CYS A 222 -14.93 -2.29 -23.05
CA CYS A 222 -14.06 -1.18 -22.66
C CYS A 222 -14.48 0.12 -23.34
N ARG A 223 -14.62 1.16 -22.53
CA ARG A 223 -14.86 2.53 -22.97
C ARG A 223 -13.76 3.45 -22.46
N VAL A 224 -13.00 4.01 -23.40
CA VAL A 224 -12.02 5.07 -23.13
C VAL A 224 -12.52 6.36 -23.76
N ASP A 225 -12.77 7.41 -22.97
CA ASP A 225 -13.29 8.67 -23.54
C ASP A 225 -12.22 9.41 -24.39
N ALA A 226 -10.94 9.33 -24.00
CA ALA A 226 -9.81 9.88 -24.75
C ALA A 226 -8.47 9.18 -24.45
N GLY A 227 -7.52 9.23 -25.38
CA GLY A 227 -6.16 8.74 -25.18
C GLY A 227 -5.85 7.47 -25.98
N ASN A 228 -5.10 6.55 -25.37
CA ASN A 228 -4.75 5.26 -25.96
C ASN A 228 -6.01 4.41 -26.15
N PRO A 229 -6.13 3.66 -27.26
CA PRO A 229 -7.23 2.71 -27.42
C PRO A 229 -7.07 1.52 -26.46
N PRO A 230 -8.17 0.97 -25.91
CA PRO A 230 -8.09 -0.22 -25.08
C PRO A 230 -7.72 -1.45 -25.92
N ILE A 231 -7.19 -2.48 -25.28
CA ILE A 231 -6.86 -3.78 -25.89
C ILE A 231 -7.67 -4.89 -25.20
N GLY A 232 -7.86 -6.01 -25.89
CA GLY A 232 -8.58 -7.15 -25.31
C GLY A 232 -10.05 -6.86 -25.00
N CYS A 233 -10.73 -6.06 -25.82
CA CYS A 233 -12.14 -5.72 -25.60
C CYS A 233 -12.97 -5.84 -26.87
N GLU A 234 -14.24 -6.15 -26.70
CA GLU A 234 -15.26 -6.20 -27.73
C GLU A 234 -15.88 -4.81 -27.99
N LEU A 235 -16.39 -4.65 -29.21
CA LEU A 235 -17.02 -3.42 -29.72
C LEU A 235 -18.54 -3.47 -29.68
#